data_AF-A0A959Z885-F1
#
_entry.id   AF-A0A959Z885-F1
#
_cell.length_a   1.000
_cell.length_b   1.000
_cell.length_c   1.000
_cell.angle_alpha   90.00
_cell.angle_beta   90.00
_cell.angle_gamma   90.00
#
_symmetry.space_group_name_H-M   'P 1'
#
loop_
_entity.id
_entity.type
_entity.pdbx_description
1 polymer ?
#
loop_
_entity_poly.entity_id
_entity_poly.type
_entity_poly.pdbx_seq_one_letter_code
_entity_poly.pdbx_strand_id
1 'polypeptide(L)'
;MKKKISFLILLGFSFYSVQLYSQSCTQCDNSGDPPGTYASEIGQGTTASGDYLFAGGYESVSSGSLSFSYGANCISEGTYSVTIGHSIASYGLQSMVIGSGAGNEETQMLKNSISKSLMIGFGSEKPTLFVGGTGPGYTGKIGIGDVTDPQAKLHIKSDEDEPATLFIEAHSFGGYNGADLWLGTTAYGLKAMYGKLYFKTAGDYIFNDEGANVGIGTLVPKAKLQVNGDIMIEDENAGLILKSPDGQCWKISVNNDGTLNTILVDCDLTTGGFENQQSNTEKVSIYPNPANHEVTVECINLNHGFVEIRDLKGALLLQQKLSTGLNQISIQNLNQGYYVVTVLDSGKKVISSEKILKQ
;
A
#
# COMPACT_ATOMS: atom_id res chain seq x y z
N MET A 1 -25.46 -98.15 63.86
CA MET A 1 -24.03 -97.82 63.63
C MET A 1 -23.96 -96.56 62.77
N LYS A 2 -23.68 -95.41 63.41
CA LYS A 2 -22.49 -94.56 63.21
C LYS A 2 -22.46 -93.85 61.85
N LYS A 3 -23.06 -92.64 61.75
CA LYS A 3 -22.38 -91.32 61.86
C LYS A 3 -21.08 -91.24 61.05
N LYS A 4 -21.10 -90.45 59.97
CA LYS A 4 -20.02 -89.51 59.61
C LYS A 4 -20.62 -88.24 59.01
N ILE A 5 -20.88 -87.30 59.91
CA ILE A 5 -20.88 -85.85 59.64
C ILE A 5 -19.42 -85.50 59.32
N SER A 6 -19.17 -84.89 58.17
CA SER A 6 -17.86 -84.28 57.89
C SER A 6 -18.08 -82.80 57.60
N PHE A 7 -17.68 -82.00 58.59
CA PHE A 7 -17.52 -80.57 58.56
C PHE A 7 -16.32 -80.26 57.63
N LEU A 8 -16.48 -79.40 56.62
CA LEU A 8 -15.34 -78.81 55.93
C LEU A 8 -15.61 -77.34 55.58
N ILE A 9 -15.16 -76.50 56.51
CA ILE A 9 -14.51 -75.19 56.36
C ILE A 9 -15.06 -74.27 55.25
N LEU A 10 -15.78 -73.26 55.75
CA LEU A 10 -16.12 -72.00 55.11
C LEU A 10 -14.85 -71.32 54.54
N LEU A 11 -14.75 -71.23 53.21
CA LEU A 11 -13.86 -70.30 52.51
C LEU A 11 -14.75 -69.33 51.75
N GLY A 12 -15.13 -68.25 52.42
CA GLY A 12 -15.83 -67.14 51.83
C GLY A 12 -14.90 -66.41 50.85
N PHE A 13 -14.87 -66.87 49.60
CA PHE A 13 -14.42 -66.04 48.49
C PHE A 13 -15.53 -65.05 48.18
N SER A 14 -15.49 -63.91 48.88
CA SER A 14 -16.07 -62.68 48.36
C SER A 14 -15.31 -62.33 47.09
N PHE A 15 -15.80 -62.81 45.94
CA PHE A 15 -15.44 -62.22 44.67
C PHE A 15 -16.06 -60.82 44.67
N TYR A 16 -15.27 -59.86 45.16
CA TYR A 16 -15.39 -58.48 44.72
C TYR A 16 -15.45 -58.52 43.20
N SER A 17 -16.57 -58.13 42.62
CA SER A 17 -16.61 -57.74 41.22
C SER A 17 -15.63 -56.59 41.07
N VAL A 18 -14.42 -56.90 40.61
CA VAL A 18 -13.51 -55.88 40.10
C VAL A 18 -14.25 -55.31 38.88
N GLN A 19 -14.88 -54.15 39.05
CA GLN A 19 -15.22 -53.32 37.91
C GLN A 19 -13.88 -52.91 37.29
N LEU A 20 -13.44 -53.68 36.31
CA LEU A 20 -12.43 -53.24 35.37
C LEU A 20 -13.09 -52.09 34.59
N TYR A 21 -12.85 -50.87 35.01
CA TYR A 21 -12.96 -49.74 34.10
C TYR A 21 -11.86 -49.96 33.06
N SER A 22 -12.21 -50.62 31.95
CA SER A 22 -11.41 -50.55 30.73
C SER A 22 -11.07 -49.09 30.48
N GLN A 23 -9.85 -48.80 30.02
CA GLN A 23 -9.59 -47.51 29.39
C GLN A 23 -10.68 -47.26 28.34
N SER A 24 -11.14 -46.00 28.23
CA SER A 24 -12.01 -45.57 27.13
C SER A 24 -11.35 -46.00 25.82
N CYS A 25 -12.04 -46.85 25.05
CA CYS A 25 -11.49 -47.46 23.85
C CYS A 25 -11.04 -46.39 22.85
N THR A 26 -9.94 -46.61 22.14
CA THR A 26 -9.54 -45.77 20.99
C THR A 26 -10.47 -45.95 19.79
N GLN A 27 -11.22 -47.06 19.73
CA GLN A 27 -12.29 -47.35 18.76
C GLN A 27 -13.54 -47.78 19.55
N CYS A 28 -14.46 -46.84 19.84
CA CYS A 28 -15.70 -47.14 20.57
C CYS A 28 -16.87 -47.27 19.59
N ASP A 29 -17.58 -48.39 19.65
CA ASP A 29 -18.86 -48.72 18.99
C ASP A 29 -18.93 -48.45 17.46
N ASN A 30 -18.94 -49.55 16.69
CA ASN A 30 -19.13 -49.64 15.23
C ASN A 30 -17.98 -49.20 14.29
N SER A 31 -16.81 -48.77 14.79
CA SER A 31 -15.68 -48.27 13.97
C SER A 31 -14.54 -49.29 13.71
N GLY A 32 -14.83 -50.59 13.82
CA GLY A 32 -13.81 -51.65 13.86
C GLY A 32 -13.15 -52.01 12.53
N ASP A 33 -13.75 -51.63 11.40
CA ASP A 33 -13.18 -51.87 10.06
C ASP A 33 -13.72 -50.80 9.10
N PRO A 34 -12.97 -49.71 8.87
CA PRO A 34 -13.42 -48.66 7.98
C PRO A 34 -13.62 -49.23 6.56
N PRO A 35 -14.77 -48.96 5.90
CA PRO A 35 -15.05 -49.53 4.57
C PRO A 35 -14.02 -49.16 3.49
N GLY A 36 -13.34 -48.03 3.64
CA GLY A 36 -12.34 -47.53 2.69
C GLY A 36 -11.00 -48.26 2.76
N THR A 37 -10.33 -48.44 1.62
CA THR A 37 -9.02 -49.08 1.57
C THR A 37 -7.97 -48.20 2.26
N TYR A 38 -7.22 -48.74 3.23
CA TYR A 38 -6.24 -47.98 4.05
C TYR A 38 -6.82 -46.79 4.81
N ALA A 39 -8.12 -46.80 5.09
CA ALA A 39 -8.76 -45.79 5.90
C ALA A 39 -8.47 -45.97 7.40
N SER A 40 -8.67 -44.91 8.18
CA SER A 40 -8.54 -44.94 9.64
C SER A 40 -9.73 -44.24 10.30
N GLU A 41 -10.33 -44.92 11.27
CA GLU A 41 -11.43 -44.39 12.10
C GLU A 41 -11.04 -44.39 13.57
N ILE A 42 -11.24 -43.24 14.24
CA ILE A 42 -10.98 -43.09 15.68
C ILE A 42 -12.13 -42.32 16.34
N GLY A 43 -12.66 -42.82 17.44
CA GLY A 43 -13.75 -42.17 18.18
C GLY A 43 -15.13 -42.81 17.96
N GLN A 44 -16.19 -42.10 18.34
CA GLN A 44 -17.55 -42.64 18.44
C GLN A 44 -18.42 -42.19 17.26
N GLY A 45 -19.08 -43.14 16.59
CA GLY A 45 -20.02 -42.85 15.51
C GLY A 45 -19.38 -42.22 14.26
N THR A 46 -18.07 -42.36 14.10
CA THR A 46 -17.36 -41.90 12.90
C THR A 46 -17.55 -42.88 11.74
N THR A 47 -17.32 -42.42 10.51
CA THR A 47 -17.40 -43.25 9.30
C THR A 47 -16.35 -42.82 8.29
N ALA A 48 -15.59 -43.78 7.75
CA ALA A 48 -14.52 -43.60 6.80
C ALA A 48 -14.70 -44.53 5.58
N SER A 49 -15.43 -44.08 4.58
CA SER A 49 -15.85 -44.92 3.46
C SER A 49 -15.00 -44.79 2.19
N GLY A 50 -14.15 -43.76 2.09
CA GLY A 50 -13.25 -43.55 0.94
C GLY A 50 -11.83 -44.07 1.18
N ASP A 51 -11.06 -44.24 0.10
CA ASP A 51 -9.70 -44.77 0.19
C ASP A 51 -8.69 -43.76 0.75
N TYR A 52 -7.73 -44.24 1.56
CA TYR A 52 -6.59 -43.50 2.12
C TYR A 52 -6.96 -42.28 2.99
N LEU A 53 -8.12 -42.31 3.65
CA LEU A 53 -8.63 -41.18 4.42
C LEU A 53 -8.48 -41.39 5.94
N PHE A 54 -8.75 -40.31 6.71
CA PHE A 54 -8.90 -40.37 8.17
C PHE A 54 -10.22 -39.73 8.63
N ALA A 55 -10.99 -40.42 9.46
CA ALA A 55 -12.17 -39.88 10.14
C ALA A 55 -12.04 -40.03 11.66
N GLY A 56 -12.10 -38.92 12.40
CA GLY A 56 -11.89 -38.95 13.83
C GLY A 56 -12.80 -38.05 14.66
N GLY A 57 -13.06 -38.46 15.91
CA GLY A 57 -13.81 -37.70 16.92
C GLY A 57 -15.21 -38.24 17.20
N TYR A 58 -16.26 -37.42 17.05
CA TYR A 58 -17.65 -37.77 17.34
C TYR A 58 -18.52 -37.55 16.10
N GLU A 59 -19.29 -38.56 15.68
CA GLU A 59 -20.26 -38.45 14.57
C GLU A 59 -19.71 -37.81 13.29
N SER A 60 -18.43 -38.06 12.97
CA SER A 60 -17.76 -37.44 11.82
C SER A 60 -17.64 -38.42 10.66
N VAL A 61 -17.98 -37.95 9.46
CA VAL A 61 -18.05 -38.75 8.23
C VAL A 61 -17.01 -38.25 7.24
N SER A 62 -16.20 -39.15 6.71
CA SER A 62 -15.24 -38.86 5.65
C SER A 62 -15.44 -39.90 4.54
N SER A 63 -15.77 -39.45 3.34
CA SER A 63 -16.10 -40.31 2.21
C SER A 63 -15.30 -39.98 0.94
N GLY A 64 -14.69 -38.79 0.87
CA GLY A 64 -13.80 -38.44 -0.22
C GLY A 64 -12.47 -39.20 -0.15
N SER A 65 -11.95 -39.69 -1.29
CA SER A 65 -10.60 -40.29 -1.32
C SER A 65 -9.55 -39.28 -0.81
N LEU A 66 -8.61 -39.74 0.01
CA LEU A 66 -7.55 -38.92 0.61
C LEU A 66 -8.08 -37.72 1.42
N SER A 67 -9.32 -37.80 1.94
CA SER A 67 -9.91 -36.78 2.79
C SER A 67 -9.48 -36.91 4.26
N PHE A 68 -9.69 -35.85 5.03
CA PHE A 68 -9.39 -35.83 6.46
C PHE A 68 -10.51 -35.13 7.22
N SER A 69 -11.08 -35.79 8.22
CA SER A 69 -12.10 -35.23 9.11
C SER A 69 -11.71 -35.43 10.57
N TYR A 70 -11.69 -34.36 11.36
CA TYR A 70 -11.50 -34.49 12.81
C TYR A 70 -12.34 -33.48 13.60
N GLY A 71 -13.03 -33.98 14.62
CA GLY A 71 -13.81 -33.15 15.53
C GLY A 71 -15.19 -33.76 15.82
N ALA A 72 -16.24 -32.94 15.84
CA ALA A 72 -17.59 -33.41 16.13
C ALA A 72 -18.54 -33.00 15.00
N ASN A 73 -19.31 -33.95 14.45
CA ASN A 73 -20.23 -33.69 13.34
C ASN A 73 -19.53 -33.04 12.11
N CYS A 74 -18.36 -33.56 11.76
CA CYS A 74 -17.60 -33.10 10.59
C CYS A 74 -17.91 -33.97 9.36
N ILE A 75 -18.04 -33.36 8.18
CA ILE A 75 -18.30 -34.08 6.92
C ILE A 75 -17.23 -33.73 5.88
N SER A 76 -16.46 -34.71 5.37
CA SER A 76 -15.52 -34.53 4.26
C SER A 76 -15.82 -35.47 3.09
N GLU A 77 -16.50 -34.97 2.06
CA GLU A 77 -16.89 -35.76 0.89
C GLU A 77 -16.05 -35.47 -0.35
N GLY A 78 -15.40 -34.30 -0.40
CA GLY A 78 -14.52 -33.95 -1.51
C GLY A 78 -13.25 -34.81 -1.53
N THR A 79 -12.78 -35.19 -2.72
CA THR A 79 -11.44 -35.78 -2.85
C THR A 79 -10.39 -34.77 -2.37
N TYR A 80 -9.44 -35.20 -1.54
CA TYR A 80 -8.48 -34.32 -0.84
C TYR A 80 -9.12 -33.24 0.06
N SER A 81 -10.39 -33.37 0.45
CA SER A 81 -11.02 -32.37 1.31
C SER A 81 -10.60 -32.52 2.78
N VAL A 82 -10.63 -31.42 3.52
CA VAL A 82 -10.26 -31.41 4.94
C VAL A 82 -11.33 -30.71 5.78
N THR A 83 -11.74 -31.31 6.89
CA THR A 83 -12.57 -30.67 7.92
C THR A 83 -11.94 -30.81 9.30
N ILE A 84 -11.84 -29.70 10.03
CA ILE A 84 -11.37 -29.67 11.43
C ILE A 84 -12.26 -28.76 12.27
N GLY A 85 -13.02 -29.34 13.22
CA GLY A 85 -13.81 -28.55 14.16
C GLY A 85 -15.16 -29.15 14.55
N HIS A 86 -16.23 -28.36 14.51
CA HIS A 86 -17.55 -28.78 15.00
C HIS A 86 -18.69 -28.38 14.05
N SER A 87 -19.47 -29.35 13.56
CA SER A 87 -20.61 -29.10 12.66
C SER A 87 -20.23 -28.32 11.41
N ILE A 88 -19.35 -28.92 10.61
CA ILE A 88 -18.77 -28.33 9.39
C ILE A 88 -18.71 -29.35 8.26
N ALA A 89 -18.78 -28.90 7.01
CA ALA A 89 -18.77 -29.81 5.86
C ALA A 89 -17.95 -29.30 4.68
N SER A 90 -17.15 -30.17 4.09
CA SER A 90 -16.31 -29.90 2.92
C SER A 90 -16.66 -30.87 1.78
N TYR A 91 -17.27 -30.35 0.71
CA TYR A 91 -17.78 -31.12 -0.42
C TYR A 91 -16.96 -30.93 -1.70
N GLY A 92 -16.25 -29.80 -1.84
CA GLY A 92 -15.46 -29.50 -3.03
C GLY A 92 -14.15 -30.30 -3.13
N LEU A 93 -13.69 -30.58 -4.35
CA LEU A 93 -12.37 -31.15 -4.60
C LEU A 93 -11.28 -30.24 -4.01
N GLN A 94 -10.37 -30.78 -3.19
CA GLN A 94 -9.30 -30.00 -2.53
C GLN A 94 -9.83 -28.81 -1.72
N SER A 95 -11.06 -28.90 -1.20
CA SER A 95 -11.66 -27.85 -0.37
C SER A 95 -11.47 -28.13 1.11
N MET A 96 -11.40 -27.07 1.91
CA MET A 96 -11.13 -27.18 3.34
C MET A 96 -12.13 -26.34 4.14
N VAL A 97 -12.51 -26.83 5.31
CA VAL A 97 -13.27 -26.07 6.31
C VAL A 97 -12.63 -26.24 7.69
N ILE A 98 -12.42 -25.13 8.39
CA ILE A 98 -11.91 -25.13 9.76
C ILE A 98 -12.79 -24.21 10.61
N GLY A 99 -13.21 -24.70 11.77
CA GLY A 99 -13.94 -23.90 12.76
C GLY A 99 -15.25 -24.55 13.20
N SER A 100 -16.30 -23.77 13.40
CA SER A 100 -17.57 -24.31 13.88
C SER A 100 -18.79 -23.71 13.19
N GLY A 101 -19.76 -24.56 12.84
CA GLY A 101 -21.09 -24.12 12.43
C GLY A 101 -21.87 -23.46 13.58
N ALA A 102 -23.09 -23.00 13.28
CA ALA A 102 -23.99 -22.36 14.24
C ALA A 102 -24.67 -23.36 15.20
N GLY A 103 -24.71 -24.64 14.86
CA GLY A 103 -25.37 -25.68 15.65
C GLY A 103 -25.15 -27.07 15.07
N ASN A 104 -25.91 -28.06 15.55
CA ASN A 104 -25.72 -29.48 15.20
C ASN A 104 -26.56 -29.94 14.00
N GLU A 105 -27.54 -29.14 13.58
CA GLU A 105 -28.38 -29.46 12.43
C GLU A 105 -27.61 -29.24 11.12
N GLU A 106 -27.92 -30.03 10.10
CA GLU A 106 -27.24 -29.92 8.81
C GLU A 106 -27.39 -28.51 8.19
N THR A 107 -28.51 -27.82 8.42
CA THR A 107 -28.74 -26.45 7.92
C THR A 107 -27.91 -25.39 8.64
N GLN A 108 -27.29 -25.72 9.78
CA GLN A 108 -26.52 -24.82 10.61
C GLN A 108 -25.01 -25.04 10.47
N MET A 109 -24.59 -25.98 9.61
CA MET A 109 -23.18 -26.27 9.39
C MET A 109 -22.53 -25.17 8.54
N LEU A 110 -21.25 -24.90 8.79
CA LEU A 110 -20.42 -24.16 7.84
C LEU A 110 -20.02 -25.09 6.68
N LYS A 111 -20.49 -24.80 5.47
CA LYS A 111 -20.34 -25.67 4.31
C LYS A 111 -19.46 -25.06 3.23
N ASN A 112 -18.47 -25.81 2.74
CA ASN A 112 -17.66 -25.43 1.59
C ASN A 112 -17.82 -26.43 0.44
N SER A 113 -18.51 -26.01 -0.62
CA SER A 113 -18.65 -26.80 -1.85
C SER A 113 -17.76 -26.31 -2.99
N ILE A 114 -16.88 -25.34 -2.72
CA ILE A 114 -16.07 -24.69 -3.74
C ILE A 114 -14.72 -25.40 -3.83
N SER A 115 -14.45 -26.03 -4.96
CA SER A 115 -13.18 -26.72 -5.20
C SER A 115 -11.98 -25.78 -5.02
N LYS A 116 -10.87 -26.32 -4.48
CA LYS A 116 -9.61 -25.62 -4.25
C LYS A 116 -9.78 -24.36 -3.40
N SER A 117 -10.50 -24.45 -2.29
CA SER A 117 -10.75 -23.29 -1.43
C SER A 117 -10.69 -23.64 0.06
N LEU A 118 -10.55 -22.62 0.90
CA LEU A 118 -10.60 -22.75 2.35
C LEU A 118 -11.68 -21.83 2.90
N MET A 119 -12.53 -22.35 3.78
CA MET A 119 -13.46 -21.57 4.61
C MET A 119 -13.09 -21.68 6.08
N ILE A 120 -13.10 -20.55 6.76
CA ILE A 120 -12.94 -20.46 8.21
C ILE A 120 -14.10 -19.62 8.77
N GLY A 121 -14.73 -20.12 9.82
CA GLY A 121 -15.82 -19.45 10.51
C GLY A 121 -16.15 -20.13 11.82
N PHE A 122 -16.77 -19.41 12.76
CA PHE A 122 -17.11 -19.91 14.09
C PHE A 122 -18.50 -19.44 14.48
N GLY A 123 -19.40 -20.39 14.76
CA GLY A 123 -20.75 -20.12 15.23
C GLY A 123 -21.71 -19.63 14.15
N SER A 124 -21.41 -19.88 12.86
CA SER A 124 -22.22 -19.43 11.73
C SER A 124 -22.19 -20.45 10.59
N GLU A 125 -23.26 -20.53 9.82
CA GLU A 125 -23.31 -21.23 8.54
C GLU A 125 -22.59 -20.48 7.40
N LYS A 126 -22.24 -19.21 7.63
CA LYS A 126 -21.53 -18.33 6.70
C LYS A 126 -20.04 -18.25 7.05
N PRO A 127 -19.12 -18.27 6.06
CA PRO A 127 -17.70 -18.14 6.33
C PRO A 127 -17.34 -16.71 6.76
N THR A 128 -16.57 -16.60 7.83
CA THR A 128 -15.93 -15.32 8.19
C THR A 128 -14.76 -15.02 7.25
N LEU A 129 -13.96 -16.03 6.92
CA LEU A 129 -12.82 -15.94 6.02
C LEU A 129 -12.94 -17.00 4.92
N PHE A 130 -12.76 -16.56 3.68
CA PHE A 130 -12.69 -17.43 2.52
C PHE A 130 -11.38 -17.20 1.76
N VAL A 131 -10.72 -18.28 1.34
CA VAL A 131 -9.55 -18.23 0.45
C VAL A 131 -9.87 -19.06 -0.79
N GLY A 132 -10.02 -18.38 -1.94
CA GLY A 132 -10.29 -19.03 -3.22
C GLY A 132 -9.02 -19.42 -3.94
N GLY A 133 -8.95 -20.65 -4.46
CA GLY A 133 -7.85 -21.11 -5.29
C GLY A 133 -7.85 -20.51 -6.68
N THR A 134 -6.76 -20.74 -7.41
CA THR A 134 -6.59 -20.28 -8.79
C THR A 134 -5.73 -21.26 -9.59
N GLY A 135 -5.53 -20.98 -10.87
CA GLY A 135 -4.72 -21.79 -11.77
C GLY A 135 -3.20 -21.65 -11.52
N PRO A 136 -2.39 -22.51 -12.17
CA PRO A 136 -0.93 -22.44 -12.07
C PRO A 136 -0.40 -21.04 -12.40
N GLY A 137 0.54 -20.55 -11.59
CA GLY A 137 1.19 -19.25 -11.79
C GLY A 137 0.45 -18.04 -11.19
N TYR A 138 -0.74 -18.23 -10.61
CA TYR A 138 -1.50 -17.16 -9.97
C TYR A 138 -1.68 -17.42 -8.48
N THR A 139 -1.98 -16.37 -7.71
CA THR A 139 -2.41 -16.49 -6.31
C THR A 139 -3.93 -16.28 -6.18
N GLY A 140 -4.51 -16.89 -5.16
CA GLY A 140 -5.92 -16.76 -4.82
C GLY A 140 -6.37 -15.35 -4.44
N LYS A 141 -7.63 -15.24 -4.05
CA LYS A 141 -8.20 -14.03 -3.44
C LYS A 141 -8.78 -14.36 -2.07
N ILE A 142 -8.85 -13.35 -1.21
CA ILE A 142 -9.38 -13.47 0.16
C ILE A 142 -10.71 -12.72 0.24
N GLY A 143 -11.73 -13.38 0.78
CA GLY A 143 -13.00 -12.79 1.17
C GLY A 143 -13.14 -12.77 2.69
N ILE A 144 -13.65 -11.68 3.25
CA ILE A 144 -14.01 -11.55 4.67
C ILE A 144 -15.48 -11.11 4.76
N GLY A 145 -16.28 -11.84 5.55
CA GLY A 145 -17.70 -11.57 5.77
C GLY A 145 -18.62 -12.13 4.68
N ASP A 146 -18.72 -13.47 4.60
CA ASP A 146 -19.59 -14.18 3.65
C ASP A 146 -19.35 -13.79 2.17
N VAL A 147 -18.07 -13.83 1.77
CA VAL A 147 -17.63 -13.55 0.41
C VAL A 147 -16.93 -14.76 -0.18
N THR A 148 -17.66 -15.55 -0.96
CA THR A 148 -17.15 -16.78 -1.59
C THR A 148 -16.72 -16.62 -3.05
N ASP A 149 -16.97 -15.44 -3.64
CA ASP A 149 -16.39 -15.01 -4.92
C ASP A 149 -15.82 -13.57 -4.78
N PRO A 150 -14.60 -13.43 -4.24
CA PRO A 150 -14.00 -12.11 -4.02
C PRO A 150 -13.73 -11.36 -5.33
N GLN A 151 -14.14 -10.09 -5.41
CA GLN A 151 -13.95 -9.25 -6.60
C GLN A 151 -12.58 -8.54 -6.62
N ALA A 152 -11.93 -8.41 -5.45
CA ALA A 152 -10.58 -7.88 -5.30
C ALA A 152 -9.65 -8.89 -4.61
N LYS A 153 -8.34 -8.62 -4.55
CA LYS A 153 -7.37 -9.48 -3.84
C LYS A 153 -7.75 -9.69 -2.37
N LEU A 154 -8.26 -8.64 -1.74
CA LEU A 154 -8.93 -8.67 -0.45
C LEU A 154 -10.31 -7.99 -0.63
N HIS A 155 -11.39 -8.72 -0.37
CA HIS A 155 -12.76 -8.21 -0.41
C HIS A 155 -13.37 -8.35 0.99
N ILE A 156 -13.70 -7.23 1.62
CA ILE A 156 -14.36 -7.17 2.93
C ILE A 156 -15.80 -6.72 2.69
N LYS A 157 -16.75 -7.50 3.18
CA LYS A 157 -18.19 -7.22 3.12
C LYS A 157 -18.75 -7.30 4.53
N SER A 158 -19.61 -6.35 4.89
CA SER A 158 -20.33 -6.40 6.16
C SER A 158 -21.63 -7.18 6.05
N ASP A 159 -22.14 -7.60 7.20
CA ASP A 159 -23.49 -8.12 7.30
C ASP A 159 -24.54 -6.99 7.20
N GLU A 160 -25.81 -7.37 7.19
CA GLU A 160 -26.93 -6.43 7.21
C GLU A 160 -26.84 -5.53 8.46
N ASP A 161 -27.06 -4.23 8.28
CA ASP A 161 -26.97 -3.19 9.31
C ASP A 161 -25.59 -3.03 9.99
N GLU A 162 -24.52 -3.53 9.38
CA GLU A 162 -23.14 -3.38 9.86
C GLU A 162 -22.27 -2.58 8.86
N PRO A 163 -21.35 -1.70 9.31
CA PRO A 163 -20.40 -1.04 8.42
C PRO A 163 -19.19 -1.93 8.06
N ALA A 164 -18.91 -2.08 6.76
CA ALA A 164 -17.69 -2.75 6.28
C ALA A 164 -16.45 -1.91 6.63
N THR A 165 -15.75 -2.28 7.70
CA THR A 165 -14.67 -1.46 8.29
C THR A 165 -13.33 -2.17 8.24
N LEU A 166 -12.27 -1.41 7.92
CA LEU A 166 -10.88 -1.82 8.12
C LEU A 166 -10.25 -0.90 9.17
N PHE A 167 -9.93 -1.47 10.33
CA PHE A 167 -9.28 -0.74 11.43
C PHE A 167 -7.77 -1.03 11.43
N ILE A 168 -6.96 -0.04 11.07
CA ILE A 168 -5.49 -0.13 11.09
C ILE A 168 -5.00 0.76 12.23
N GLU A 169 -4.43 0.16 13.27
CA GLU A 169 -3.94 0.87 14.44
C GLU A 169 -2.43 0.72 14.62
N ALA A 170 -1.79 1.80 15.08
CA ALA A 170 -0.44 1.73 15.59
C ALA A 170 -0.46 1.30 17.05
N HIS A 171 0.59 0.60 17.50
CA HIS A 171 0.75 0.27 18.91
C HIS A 171 0.74 1.54 19.82
N SER A 172 1.23 2.67 19.32
CA SER A 172 1.11 3.97 19.96
C SER A 172 1.11 5.10 18.93
N PHE A 173 0.46 6.22 19.26
CA PHE A 173 0.50 7.47 18.48
C PHE A 173 1.56 8.45 19.03
N GLY A 174 2.75 7.94 19.36
CA GLY A 174 3.87 8.75 19.87
C GLY A 174 4.99 8.91 18.84
N GLY A 175 5.50 10.13 18.65
CA GLY A 175 6.64 10.40 17.76
C GLY A 175 6.34 10.09 16.28
N TYR A 176 7.15 9.23 15.66
CA TYR A 176 7.00 8.80 14.25
C TYR A 176 6.03 7.62 14.07
N ASN A 177 5.46 7.09 15.15
CA ASN A 177 4.55 5.95 15.09
C ASN A 177 3.20 6.40 14.53
N GLY A 178 2.65 5.59 13.62
CA GLY A 178 1.40 5.85 12.95
C GLY A 178 0.90 4.59 12.23
N ALA A 179 -0.32 4.67 11.71
CA ALA A 179 -0.91 3.63 10.89
C ALA A 179 -0.78 4.04 9.43
N ASP A 180 -0.17 3.18 8.60
CA ASP A 180 0.04 3.45 7.18
C ASP A 180 -0.74 2.42 6.33
N LEU A 181 -1.43 2.90 5.29
CA LEU A 181 -1.94 2.09 4.19
C LEU A 181 -1.14 2.44 2.93
N TRP A 182 -0.27 1.53 2.49
CA TRP A 182 0.64 1.74 1.36
C TRP A 182 0.10 1.19 0.04
N LEU A 183 0.39 1.90 -1.05
CA LEU A 183 -0.01 1.54 -2.40
C LEU A 183 1.23 1.33 -3.28
N GLY A 184 1.68 0.08 -3.39
CA GLY A 184 2.83 -0.33 -4.22
C GLY A 184 4.20 0.02 -3.62
N THR A 185 4.40 1.26 -3.17
CA THR A 185 5.62 1.73 -2.48
C THR A 185 5.26 2.58 -1.26
N THR A 186 6.26 2.95 -0.45
CA THR A 186 6.08 3.87 0.69
C THR A 186 5.92 5.34 0.29
N ALA A 187 5.84 5.64 -1.01
CA ALA A 187 5.62 7.00 -1.51
C ALA A 187 4.13 7.31 -1.75
N TYR A 188 3.29 6.29 -1.82
CA TYR A 188 1.86 6.43 -2.13
C TYR A 188 1.01 5.77 -1.04
N GLY A 189 0.05 6.51 -0.48
CA GLY A 189 -0.82 5.94 0.54
C GLY A 189 -1.46 6.94 1.49
N LEU A 190 -1.98 6.42 2.59
CA LEU A 190 -2.55 7.17 3.71
C LEU A 190 -1.73 6.90 4.96
N LYS A 191 -1.43 7.94 5.74
CA LYS A 191 -0.81 7.79 7.07
C LYS A 191 -1.58 8.56 8.13
N ALA A 192 -2.06 7.85 9.15
CA ALA A 192 -2.60 8.46 10.35
C ALA A 192 -1.49 8.63 11.40
N MET A 193 -1.41 9.82 12.00
CA MET A 193 -0.56 10.15 13.14
C MET A 193 -1.38 10.95 14.17
N TYR A 194 -0.79 11.28 15.32
CA TYR A 194 -1.47 12.02 16.38
C TYR A 194 -2.10 13.33 15.86
N GLY A 195 -3.43 13.35 15.80
CA GLY A 195 -4.22 14.49 15.32
C GLY A 195 -4.07 14.84 13.84
N LYS A 196 -3.47 13.98 13.01
CA LYS A 196 -3.13 14.28 11.61
C LYS A 196 -3.38 13.09 10.68
N LEU A 197 -3.96 13.36 9.51
CA LEU A 197 -4.02 12.43 8.39
C LEU A 197 -3.20 13.00 7.23
N TYR A 198 -2.25 12.20 6.74
CA TYR A 198 -1.42 12.53 5.59
C TYR A 198 -1.90 11.72 4.38
N PHE A 199 -2.18 12.40 3.29
CA PHE A 199 -2.23 11.82 1.96
C PHE A 199 -0.79 11.83 1.43
N LYS A 200 -0.28 10.70 0.92
CA LYS A 200 1.09 10.60 0.41
C LYS A 200 1.06 10.31 -1.08
N THR A 201 1.82 11.09 -1.83
CA THR A 201 2.09 10.91 -3.25
C THR A 201 3.50 11.41 -3.57
N ALA A 202 4.16 10.81 -4.56
CA ALA A 202 5.45 11.29 -5.09
C ALA A 202 5.30 12.41 -6.14
N GLY A 203 4.07 12.72 -6.56
CA GLY A 203 3.77 13.73 -7.58
C GLY A 203 2.49 14.47 -7.25
N ASP A 204 1.58 14.60 -8.22
CA ASP A 204 0.37 15.42 -8.07
C ASP A 204 -0.79 14.69 -7.36
N TYR A 205 -1.69 15.49 -6.78
CA TYR A 205 -3.03 15.04 -6.41
C TYR A 205 -4.00 15.30 -7.55
N ILE A 206 -4.61 14.25 -8.08
CA ILE A 206 -5.50 14.32 -9.24
C ILE A 206 -6.96 14.07 -8.79
N PHE A 207 -7.83 15.04 -9.06
CA PHE A 207 -9.29 14.93 -8.89
C PHE A 207 -9.96 15.15 -10.26
N ASN A 208 -10.15 14.09 -11.05
CA ASN A 208 -10.43 14.17 -12.50
C ASN A 208 -11.86 13.81 -12.92
N ASP A 209 -12.77 13.55 -12.00
CA ASP A 209 -14.18 13.38 -12.32
C ASP A 209 -14.81 14.76 -12.64
N GLU A 210 -15.47 14.87 -13.81
CA GLU A 210 -16.10 16.11 -14.27
C GLU A 210 -17.13 16.65 -13.28
N GLY A 211 -17.77 15.79 -12.49
CA GLY A 211 -18.72 16.16 -11.43
C GLY A 211 -18.08 16.38 -10.05
N ALA A 212 -16.83 15.96 -9.84
CA ALA A 212 -16.19 16.05 -8.52
C ALA A 212 -15.72 17.48 -8.19
N ASN A 213 -15.90 17.84 -6.92
CA ASN A 213 -15.51 19.12 -6.32
C ASN A 213 -14.83 18.84 -4.97
N VAL A 214 -13.86 19.67 -4.59
CA VAL A 214 -13.19 19.61 -3.28
C VAL A 214 -13.84 20.65 -2.34
N GLY A 215 -14.43 20.17 -1.25
CA GLY A 215 -15.03 21.00 -0.21
C GLY A 215 -14.18 20.98 1.07
N ILE A 216 -13.79 22.15 1.58
CA ILE A 216 -13.15 22.31 2.89
C ILE A 216 -14.14 23.02 3.82
N GLY A 217 -14.63 22.32 4.85
CA GLY A 217 -15.66 22.85 5.77
C GLY A 217 -17.07 22.90 5.17
N THR A 218 -17.32 22.25 4.03
CA THR A 218 -18.65 22.12 3.40
C THR A 218 -18.83 20.72 2.80
N LEU A 219 -20.04 20.16 2.93
CA LEU A 219 -20.39 18.85 2.36
C LEU A 219 -20.97 18.95 0.94
N VAL A 220 -21.36 20.15 0.50
CA VAL A 220 -22.00 20.39 -0.81
C VAL A 220 -21.30 21.55 -1.52
N PRO A 221 -20.07 21.36 -2.02
CA PRO A 221 -19.33 22.39 -2.74
C PRO A 221 -19.99 22.73 -4.10
N LYS A 222 -20.15 24.03 -4.37
CA LYS A 222 -20.76 24.61 -5.60
C LYS A 222 -19.74 24.97 -6.68
N ALA A 223 -18.45 24.83 -6.39
CA ALA A 223 -17.33 25.07 -7.30
C ALA A 223 -16.28 23.97 -7.13
N LYS A 224 -15.37 23.85 -8.10
CA LYS A 224 -14.32 22.81 -8.11
C LYS A 224 -13.48 22.79 -6.84
N LEU A 225 -13.20 23.95 -6.27
CA LEU A 225 -12.70 24.11 -4.91
C LEU A 225 -13.60 25.12 -4.18
N GLN A 226 -14.16 24.73 -3.04
CA GLN A 226 -14.90 25.63 -2.15
C GLN A 226 -14.41 25.48 -0.72
N VAL A 227 -14.02 26.59 -0.11
CA VAL A 227 -13.63 26.68 1.30
C VAL A 227 -14.68 27.47 2.06
N ASN A 228 -15.26 26.88 3.10
CA ASN A 228 -16.12 27.56 4.07
C ASN A 228 -15.25 28.06 5.22
N GLY A 229 -14.53 29.15 4.98
CA GLY A 229 -13.51 29.70 5.86
C GLY A 229 -12.45 30.46 5.05
N ASP A 230 -11.35 30.82 5.72
CA ASP A 230 -10.26 31.56 5.10
C ASP A 230 -9.26 30.63 4.40
N ILE A 231 -8.59 31.15 3.37
CA ILE A 231 -7.44 30.53 2.71
C ILE A 231 -6.20 31.34 3.07
N MET A 232 -5.24 30.70 3.74
CA MET A 232 -3.93 31.29 4.07
C MET A 232 -2.88 30.79 3.08
N ILE A 233 -2.06 31.71 2.56
CA ILE A 233 -0.88 31.41 1.75
C ILE A 233 0.32 31.96 2.52
N GLU A 234 1.14 31.07 3.08
CA GLU A 234 2.25 31.46 3.98
C GLU A 234 3.53 31.87 3.25
N ASP A 235 3.78 31.31 2.06
CA ASP A 235 4.94 31.69 1.25
C ASP A 235 4.74 33.11 0.70
N GLU A 236 5.64 34.03 1.09
CA GLU A 236 5.65 35.43 0.65
C GLU A 236 5.77 35.58 -0.87
N ASN A 237 6.32 34.57 -1.53
CA ASN A 237 6.44 34.49 -2.98
C ASN A 237 5.32 33.68 -3.61
N ALA A 238 4.24 33.32 -2.91
CA ALA A 238 3.08 32.62 -3.48
C ALA A 238 1.89 33.57 -3.67
N GLY A 239 0.83 33.08 -4.31
CA GLY A 239 -0.36 33.88 -4.63
C GLY A 239 -1.40 33.08 -5.41
N LEU A 240 -2.49 33.73 -5.79
CA LEU A 240 -3.54 33.12 -6.61
C LEU A 240 -3.24 33.35 -8.09
N ILE A 241 -3.18 32.28 -8.88
CA ILE A 241 -2.99 32.38 -10.34
C ILE A 241 -4.33 32.20 -11.04
N LEU A 242 -4.73 33.18 -11.84
CA LEU A 242 -5.97 33.19 -12.61
C LEU A 242 -5.68 33.37 -14.08
N LYS A 243 -6.34 32.56 -14.93
CA LYS A 243 -6.27 32.72 -16.38
C LYS A 243 -7.37 33.66 -16.87
N SER A 244 -7.01 34.75 -17.53
CA SER A 244 -7.95 35.70 -18.13
C SER A 244 -8.51 35.19 -19.46
N PRO A 245 -9.64 35.76 -19.96
CA PRO A 245 -10.27 35.32 -21.22
C PRO A 245 -9.39 35.45 -22.48
N ASP A 246 -8.38 36.31 -22.45
CA ASP A 246 -7.37 36.45 -23.50
C ASP A 246 -6.28 35.35 -23.47
N GLY A 247 -6.37 34.43 -22.51
CA GLY A 247 -5.46 33.30 -22.33
C GLY A 247 -4.24 33.59 -21.47
N GLN A 248 -4.05 34.82 -20.98
CA GLN A 248 -2.93 35.17 -20.10
C GLN A 248 -3.15 34.68 -18.67
N CYS A 249 -2.08 34.33 -17.95
CA CYS A 249 -2.16 33.99 -16.53
C CYS A 249 -1.66 35.16 -15.68
N TRP A 250 -2.41 35.50 -14.63
CA TRP A 250 -2.11 36.58 -13.71
C TRP A 250 -1.96 36.02 -12.31
N LYS A 251 -0.84 36.33 -11.66
CA LYS A 251 -0.66 36.05 -10.25
C LYS A 251 -1.08 37.26 -9.42
N ILE A 252 -1.97 37.03 -8.47
CA ILE A 252 -2.45 37.99 -7.49
C ILE A 252 -1.75 37.73 -6.15
N SER A 253 -1.06 38.74 -5.64
CA SER A 253 -0.46 38.75 -4.29
C SER A 253 -0.81 40.05 -3.56
N VAL A 254 -0.37 40.18 -2.30
CA VAL A 254 -0.62 41.35 -1.46
C VAL A 254 0.72 42.04 -1.13
N ASN A 255 0.79 43.36 -1.31
CA ASN A 255 1.94 44.18 -0.94
C ASN A 255 1.95 44.46 0.58
N ASN A 256 3.09 44.93 1.11
CA ASN A 256 3.22 45.28 2.53
C ASN A 256 2.26 46.38 3.01
N ASP A 257 1.69 47.16 2.09
CA ASP A 257 0.68 48.18 2.37
C ASP A 257 -0.77 47.66 2.28
N GLY A 258 -0.94 46.35 2.03
CA GLY A 258 -2.24 45.69 1.89
C GLY A 258 -2.88 45.81 0.51
N THR A 259 -2.22 46.49 -0.45
CA THR A 259 -2.74 46.59 -1.83
C THR A 259 -2.52 45.30 -2.61
N LEU A 260 -3.42 45.00 -3.56
CA LEU A 260 -3.25 43.87 -4.46
C LEU A 260 -2.18 44.19 -5.51
N ASN A 261 -1.25 43.27 -5.70
CA ASN A 261 -0.30 43.27 -6.80
C ASN A 261 -0.70 42.19 -7.82
N THR A 262 -0.73 42.55 -9.10
CA THR A 262 -1.08 41.64 -10.19
C THR A 262 0.04 41.63 -11.22
N ILE A 263 0.65 40.47 -11.44
CA ILE A 263 1.74 40.31 -12.40
C ILE A 263 1.39 39.25 -13.45
N LEU A 264 1.80 39.47 -14.69
CA LEU A 264 1.69 38.49 -15.77
C LEU A 264 2.68 37.34 -15.51
N VAL A 265 2.20 36.09 -15.63
CA VAL A 265 3.01 34.88 -15.45
C VAL A 265 2.76 33.89 -16.59
N ASP A 266 3.73 33.01 -16.83
CA ASP A 266 3.58 31.89 -17.77
C ASP A 266 2.70 30.80 -17.15
N CYS A 267 1.59 30.46 -17.81
CA CYS A 267 0.66 29.43 -17.33
C CYS A 267 1.34 28.07 -17.14
N ASP A 268 2.30 27.71 -18.01
CA ASP A 268 2.88 26.36 -18.04
C ASP A 268 3.99 26.18 -16.98
N LEU A 269 4.52 27.29 -16.44
CA LEU A 269 5.50 27.29 -15.36
C LEU A 269 4.86 27.35 -13.96
N THR A 270 3.53 27.44 -13.89
CA THR A 270 2.81 27.67 -12.62
C THR A 270 2.17 26.43 -12.00
N THR A 271 2.03 25.35 -12.76
CA THR A 271 1.39 24.09 -12.31
C THR A 271 2.39 23.01 -11.95
N GLY A 272 3.68 23.21 -12.19
CA GLY A 272 4.72 22.39 -11.59
C GLY A 272 5.01 22.95 -10.20
N GLY A 273 4.91 22.10 -9.17
CA GLY A 273 5.69 22.35 -7.97
C GLY A 273 7.12 22.71 -8.39
N PHE A 274 7.80 23.53 -7.58
CA PHE A 274 9.24 23.69 -7.71
C PHE A 274 9.90 22.32 -7.52
N GLU A 275 9.92 21.47 -8.55
CA GLU A 275 11.11 20.71 -8.81
C GLU A 275 12.18 21.78 -8.94
N ASN A 276 13.17 21.72 -8.05
CA ASN A 276 14.43 22.40 -8.24
C ASN A 276 15.02 21.91 -9.56
N GLN A 277 14.53 22.42 -10.68
CA GLN A 277 15.44 22.76 -11.73
C GLN A 277 16.28 23.86 -11.10
N GLN A 278 17.48 23.48 -10.65
CA GLN A 278 18.61 24.36 -10.75
C GLN A 278 18.48 25.02 -12.11
N SER A 279 17.93 26.23 -12.13
CA SER A 279 18.09 27.10 -13.25
C SER A 279 19.61 27.22 -13.32
N ASN A 280 20.22 26.51 -14.26
CA ASN A 280 21.58 26.72 -14.69
C ASN A 280 21.59 28.11 -15.33
N THR A 281 21.36 29.14 -14.52
CA THR A 281 21.51 30.53 -14.92
C THR A 281 22.97 30.66 -15.27
N GLU A 282 23.25 30.86 -16.55
CA GLU A 282 24.59 31.17 -17.04
C GLU A 282 25.09 32.36 -16.21
N LYS A 283 26.10 32.11 -15.37
CA LYS A 283 26.67 33.12 -14.49
C LYS A 283 28.04 33.47 -15.03
N VAL A 284 28.25 34.76 -15.24
CA VAL A 284 29.49 35.31 -15.78
C VAL A 284 30.04 36.32 -14.78
N SER A 285 31.30 36.15 -14.39
CA SER A 285 32.03 37.12 -13.58
C SER A 285 33.21 37.67 -14.39
N ILE A 286 33.40 38.99 -14.39
CA ILE A 286 34.47 39.68 -15.14
C ILE A 286 35.40 40.40 -14.15
N TYR A 287 36.66 39.99 -14.09
CA TYR A 287 37.62 40.52 -13.11
C TYR A 287 39.09 40.37 -13.57
N PRO A 288 40.06 41.12 -13.01
CA PRO A 288 39.87 42.24 -12.09
C PRO A 288 39.39 43.50 -12.83
N ASN A 289 38.72 44.38 -12.10
CA ASN A 289 38.44 45.73 -12.53
C ASN A 289 38.87 46.66 -11.38
N PRO A 290 39.92 47.49 -11.53
CA PRO A 290 40.68 47.78 -12.76
C PRO A 290 41.59 46.63 -13.25
N ALA A 291 41.80 46.56 -14.56
CA ALA A 291 42.60 45.53 -15.24
C ALA A 291 43.91 46.09 -15.82
N ASN A 292 45.00 45.34 -15.74
CA ASN A 292 46.30 45.73 -16.29
C ASN A 292 46.57 45.09 -17.64
N HIS A 293 46.95 43.81 -17.70
CA HIS A 293 47.35 43.17 -18.96
C HIS A 293 46.30 42.19 -19.49
N GLU A 294 45.41 41.73 -18.61
CA GLU A 294 44.42 40.71 -18.89
C GLU A 294 43.14 40.92 -18.07
N VAL A 295 42.04 40.37 -18.57
CA VAL A 295 40.76 40.26 -17.89
C VAL A 295 40.36 38.79 -17.91
N THR A 296 39.94 38.29 -16.76
CA THR A 296 39.37 36.96 -16.60
C THR A 296 37.86 37.04 -16.76
N VAL A 297 37.32 36.19 -17.62
CA VAL A 297 35.89 35.96 -17.81
C VAL A 297 35.59 34.55 -17.33
N GLU A 298 35.10 34.44 -16.10
CA GLU A 298 34.68 33.16 -15.52
C GLU A 298 33.25 32.85 -15.93
N CYS A 299 33.06 31.73 -16.63
CA CYS A 299 31.77 31.30 -17.15
C CYS A 299 31.30 30.02 -16.48
N ILE A 300 30.17 30.06 -15.79
CA ILE A 300 29.51 28.89 -15.22
C ILE A 300 28.34 28.51 -16.14
N ASN A 301 28.32 27.25 -16.60
CA ASN A 301 27.29 26.68 -17.48
C ASN A 301 27.18 27.28 -18.91
N LEU A 302 28.19 28.03 -19.38
CA LEU A 302 28.26 28.51 -20.77
C LEU A 302 29.03 27.48 -21.62
N ASN A 303 28.33 26.68 -22.42
CA ASN A 303 28.96 25.64 -23.26
C ASN A 303 29.67 26.23 -24.49
N HIS A 304 29.07 27.25 -25.11
CA HIS A 304 29.61 27.93 -26.30
C HIS A 304 29.18 29.39 -26.31
N GLY A 305 30.15 30.31 -26.32
CA GLY A 305 29.90 31.76 -26.37
C GLY A 305 31.14 32.53 -26.83
N PHE A 306 31.03 33.85 -26.84
CA PHE A 306 32.15 34.73 -27.14
C PHE A 306 32.11 35.99 -26.29
N VAL A 307 33.29 36.50 -25.96
CA VAL A 307 33.46 37.81 -25.36
C VAL A 307 33.78 38.83 -26.45
N GLU A 308 33.20 40.01 -26.34
CA GLU A 308 33.50 41.18 -27.13
C GLU A 308 33.96 42.32 -26.22
N ILE A 309 35.10 42.93 -26.55
CA ILE A 309 35.55 44.17 -25.91
C ILE A 309 35.34 45.31 -26.89
N ARG A 310 34.56 46.30 -26.45
CA ARG A 310 34.19 47.48 -27.25
C ARG A 310 34.67 48.76 -26.58
N ASP A 311 35.01 49.77 -27.38
CA ASP A 311 35.23 51.12 -26.88
C ASP A 311 33.88 51.78 -26.47
N LEU A 312 33.94 52.95 -25.83
CA LEU A 312 32.74 53.71 -25.44
C LEU A 312 31.93 54.25 -26.64
N LYS A 313 32.47 54.19 -27.86
CA LYS A 313 31.78 54.55 -29.10
C LYS A 313 31.12 53.33 -29.77
N GLY A 314 31.26 52.13 -29.18
CA GLY A 314 30.69 50.88 -29.65
C GLY A 314 31.55 50.11 -30.67
N ALA A 315 32.74 50.61 -31.02
CA ALA A 315 33.64 49.93 -31.95
C ALA A 315 34.20 48.64 -31.33
N LEU A 316 34.12 47.54 -32.06
CA LEU A 316 34.66 46.24 -31.64
C LEU A 316 36.19 46.25 -31.74
N LEU A 317 36.86 46.04 -30.60
CA LEU A 317 38.32 46.03 -30.52
C LEU A 317 38.88 44.61 -30.44
N LEU A 318 38.18 43.72 -29.74
CA LEU A 318 38.60 42.33 -29.55
C LEU A 318 37.39 41.42 -29.47
N GLN A 319 37.49 40.24 -30.07
CA GLN A 319 36.52 39.16 -29.90
C GLN A 319 37.25 37.84 -29.68
N GLN A 320 36.83 37.07 -28.68
CA GLN A 320 37.42 35.76 -28.36
C GLN A 320 36.33 34.75 -28.01
N LYS A 321 36.48 33.50 -28.47
CA LYS A 321 35.58 32.41 -28.06
C LYS A 321 35.83 32.04 -26.60
N LEU A 322 34.74 31.79 -25.88
CA LEU A 322 34.76 31.37 -24.49
C LEU A 322 34.46 29.88 -24.36
N SER A 323 35.11 29.27 -23.39
CA SER A 323 34.82 27.92 -22.89
C SER A 323 34.18 28.01 -21.51
N THR A 324 33.55 26.93 -21.05
CA THR A 324 33.13 26.82 -19.64
C THR A 324 34.35 26.92 -18.71
N GLY A 325 34.21 27.60 -17.58
CA GLY A 325 35.28 27.84 -16.62
C GLY A 325 36.00 29.18 -16.83
N LEU A 326 37.29 29.22 -16.54
CA LEU A 326 38.10 30.44 -16.57
C LEU A 326 38.64 30.73 -17.97
N ASN A 327 38.37 31.92 -18.49
CA ASN A 327 38.91 32.39 -19.76
C ASN A 327 39.74 33.65 -19.55
N GLN A 328 41.02 33.62 -19.93
CA GLN A 328 41.90 34.78 -19.87
C GLN A 328 41.92 35.51 -21.21
N ILE A 329 41.61 36.81 -21.16
CA ILE A 329 41.53 37.68 -22.32
C ILE A 329 42.64 38.73 -22.21
N SER A 330 43.62 38.68 -23.10
CA SER A 330 44.70 39.67 -23.11
C SER A 330 44.19 41.02 -23.61
N ILE A 331 44.42 42.06 -22.82
CA ILE A 331 44.13 43.46 -23.15
C ILE A 331 45.39 44.32 -23.18
N GLN A 332 46.57 43.69 -23.24
CA GLN A 332 47.87 44.36 -23.21
C GLN A 332 48.03 45.39 -24.34
N ASN A 333 47.43 45.12 -25.50
CA ASN A 333 47.51 45.99 -26.68
C ASN A 333 46.43 47.08 -26.71
N LEU A 334 45.57 47.17 -25.69
CA LEU A 334 44.58 48.22 -25.56
C LEU A 334 45.17 49.41 -24.78
N ASN A 335 44.87 50.62 -25.24
CA ASN A 335 45.29 51.85 -24.55
C ASN A 335 44.61 51.97 -23.18
N GLN A 336 45.20 52.76 -22.27
CA GLN A 336 44.59 53.08 -20.99
C GLN A 336 43.23 53.78 -21.20
N GLY A 337 42.18 53.32 -20.51
CA GLY A 337 40.83 53.84 -20.70
C GLY A 337 39.72 52.89 -20.25
N TYR A 338 38.47 53.30 -20.51
CA TYR A 338 37.29 52.49 -20.20
C TYR A 338 36.83 51.67 -21.40
N TYR A 339 36.47 50.43 -21.15
CA TYR A 339 35.95 49.50 -22.15
C TYR A 339 34.70 48.80 -21.65
N VAL A 340 33.85 48.37 -22.58
CA VAL A 340 32.69 47.52 -22.29
C VAL A 340 33.02 46.10 -22.71
N VAL A 341 33.02 45.18 -21.74
CA VAL A 341 33.20 43.75 -21.95
C VAL A 341 31.82 43.11 -21.97
N THR A 342 31.42 42.58 -23.13
CA THR A 342 30.13 41.92 -23.30
C THR A 342 30.35 40.44 -23.57
N VAL A 343 29.67 39.58 -22.83
CA VAL A 343 29.67 38.13 -23.01
C VAL A 343 28.36 37.72 -23.67
N LEU A 344 28.47 36.98 -24.77
CA LEU A 344 27.35 36.53 -25.58
C LEU A 344 27.34 35.02 -25.68
N ASP A 345 26.14 34.44 -25.74
CA ASP A 345 25.96 33.01 -26.01
C ASP A 345 26.16 32.67 -27.50
N SER A 346 26.08 31.38 -27.83
CA SER A 346 26.15 30.88 -29.21
C SER A 346 25.10 31.47 -30.16
N GLY A 347 23.96 31.93 -29.65
CA GLY A 347 22.88 32.60 -30.38
C GLY A 347 23.04 34.12 -30.49
N LYS A 348 24.16 34.68 -29.99
CA LYS A 348 24.44 36.13 -29.88
C LYS A 348 23.52 36.88 -28.89
N LYS A 349 22.88 36.19 -27.95
CA LYS A 349 22.18 36.83 -26.83
C LYS A 349 23.20 37.33 -25.82
N VAL A 350 23.00 38.55 -25.31
CA VAL A 350 23.87 39.12 -24.26
C VAL A 350 23.59 38.44 -22.93
N ILE A 351 24.62 37.84 -22.33
CA ILE A 351 24.57 37.15 -21.04
C ILE A 351 25.03 38.07 -19.90
N SER A 352 26.12 38.80 -20.12
CA SER A 352 26.60 39.83 -19.18
C SER A 352 27.29 40.95 -19.95
N SER A 353 27.25 42.17 -19.41
CA SER A 353 27.95 43.32 -19.96
C SER A 353 28.44 44.21 -18.82
N GLU A 354 29.76 44.36 -18.72
CA GLU A 354 30.39 45.14 -17.65
C GLU A 354 31.35 46.19 -18.21
N LYS A 355 31.40 47.33 -17.54
CA LYS A 355 32.37 48.39 -17.82
C LYS A 355 33.63 48.16 -17.00
N ILE A 356 34.76 47.97 -17.68
CA ILE A 356 36.07 47.80 -17.05
C ILE A 356 36.95 49.04 -17.25
N LEU A 357 37.85 49.29 -16.32
CA LEU A 357 38.93 50.27 -16.43
C LEU A 357 40.25 49.54 -16.72
N LYS A 358 40.87 49.80 -17.88
CA LYS A 358 42.23 49.38 -18.21
C LYS A 358 43.21 50.45 -17.71
N GLN A 359 44.13 50.05 -16.83
CA GLN A 359 45.16 50.92 -16.26
C GLN A 359 46.47 50.90 -17.01
#